data_AF-A0A1S2WCW2-F1
#
_entry.id   AF-A0A1S2WCW2-F1
#
_cell.length_a   1.000
_cell.length_b   1.000
_cell.length_c   1.000
_cell.angle_alpha   90.00
_cell.angle_beta   90.00
_cell.angle_gamma   90.00
#
_symmetry.space_group_name_H-M   'P 1'
#
loop_
_entity.id
_entity.type
_entity.pdbx_description
1 polymer ?
#
loop_
_entity_poly.entity_id
_entity_poly.type
_entity_poly.pdbx_seq_one_letter_code
_entity_poly.pdbx_strand_id
1 'polypeptide(L)'
;MNYELITLGTSIFAVLLSIYTFYKTSSTANQANETANNANIISSGALETAINERISNAKKNTRESSYNLINYIQELKERNINSEPNEKLEYLKRFYNACIEEELNAYEDACGKYIDKKVDVHRFKKTFHVEIRQLVENDQYKEKFDSTTSRYKAILKVYSEWENLER
;
A
#
# COMPACT_ATOMS: atom_id res chain seq x y z
N MET A 1 -6.55 -4.74 71.61
CA MET A 1 -6.68 -6.11 71.08
C MET A 1 -7.66 -6.21 69.91
N ASN A 2 -8.89 -5.65 69.99
CA ASN A 2 -9.86 -5.79 68.89
C ASN A 2 -9.47 -5.10 67.57
N TYR A 3 -8.75 -3.97 67.61
CA TYR A 3 -8.36 -3.23 66.40
C TYR A 3 -7.33 -3.99 65.54
N GLU A 4 -6.32 -4.61 66.16
CA GLU A 4 -5.29 -5.40 65.47
C GLU A 4 -5.88 -6.62 64.74
N LEU A 5 -6.86 -7.29 65.35
CA LEU A 5 -7.58 -8.41 64.72
C LEU A 5 -8.40 -7.96 63.49
N ILE A 6 -9.03 -6.78 63.57
CA ILE A 6 -9.78 -6.19 62.45
C ILE A 6 -8.81 -5.81 61.32
N THR A 7 -7.69 -5.14 61.62
CA THR A 7 -6.68 -4.77 60.62
C THR A 7 -6.10 -6.00 59.92
N LEU A 8 -5.73 -7.04 60.68
CA LEU A 8 -5.24 -8.31 60.13
C LEU A 8 -6.26 -8.95 59.18
N GLY A 9 -7.54 -8.98 59.57
CA GLY A 9 -8.63 -9.48 58.72
C GLY A 9 -8.78 -8.70 57.41
N THR A 10 -8.73 -7.37 57.48
CA THR A 10 -8.83 -6.52 56.27
C THR A 10 -7.64 -6.70 55.32
N SER A 11 -6.42 -6.87 55.84
CA SER A 11 -5.23 -7.10 55.03
C SER A 11 -5.27 -8.44 54.32
N ILE A 12 -5.70 -9.52 54.99
CA ILE A 12 -5.86 -10.84 54.37
C ILE A 12 -6.88 -10.79 53.24
N PHE A 13 -8.03 -10.14 53.47
CA PHE A 13 -9.05 -9.97 52.43
C PHE A 13 -8.54 -9.17 51.23
N ALA A 14 -7.79 -8.09 51.47
CA ALA A 14 -7.18 -7.30 50.39
C ALA A 14 -6.18 -8.11 49.56
N VAL A 15 -5.37 -8.96 50.18
CA VAL A 15 -4.44 -9.86 49.47
C VAL A 15 -5.19 -10.88 48.63
N LEU A 16 -6.25 -11.51 49.16
CA LEU A 16 -7.07 -12.46 48.41
C LEU A 16 -7.75 -11.80 47.20
N LEU A 17 -8.30 -10.59 47.39
CA LEU A 17 -8.87 -9.79 46.30
C LEU A 17 -7.81 -9.46 45.24
N SER A 18 -6.61 -9.09 45.68
CA SER A 18 -5.49 -8.76 44.78
C SER A 18 -5.08 -9.96 43.93
N ILE A 19 -4.93 -11.14 44.54
CA ILE A 19 -4.62 -12.40 43.84
C ILE A 19 -5.71 -12.72 42.82
N TYR A 20 -6.99 -12.63 43.21
CA TYR A 20 -8.11 -12.84 42.30
C TYR A 20 -8.08 -11.86 41.12
N THR A 21 -7.89 -10.56 41.37
CA THR A 21 -7.79 -9.56 40.31
C THR A 21 -6.59 -9.82 39.40
N PHE A 22 -5.44 -10.23 39.94
CA PHE A 22 -4.24 -10.53 39.15
C PHE A 22 -4.49 -11.68 38.16
N TYR A 23 -5.11 -12.77 38.60
CA TYR A 23 -5.46 -13.88 37.70
C TYR A 23 -6.46 -13.45 36.63
N LYS A 24 -7.49 -12.71 37.00
CA LYS A 24 -8.50 -12.21 36.06
C LYS A 24 -7.87 -11.24 35.04
N THR A 25 -7.07 -10.29 35.51
CA THR A 25 -6.37 -9.31 34.66
C THR A 25 -5.37 -9.99 33.72
N SER A 26 -4.64 -11.01 34.16
CA SER A 26 -3.74 -11.79 33.30
C SER A 26 -4.52 -12.51 32.18
N SER A 27 -5.67 -13.13 32.50
CA SER A 27 -6.54 -13.74 31.49
C SER A 27 -7.11 -12.72 30.51
N THR A 28 -7.61 -11.57 31.01
CA THR A 28 -8.10 -10.47 30.17
C THR A 28 -6.99 -9.87 29.31
N ALA A 29 -5.76 -9.75 29.83
CA ALA A 29 -4.61 -9.27 29.07
C ALA A 29 -4.26 -10.24 27.92
N ASN A 30 -4.31 -11.55 28.16
CA ASN A 30 -4.11 -12.54 27.10
C ASN A 30 -5.21 -12.46 26.03
N GLN A 31 -6.48 -12.37 26.41
CA GLN A 31 -7.60 -12.19 25.46
C GLN A 31 -7.51 -10.87 24.69
N ALA A 32 -7.08 -9.79 25.35
CA ALA A 32 -6.85 -8.50 24.70
C ALA A 32 -5.71 -8.59 23.69
N ASN A 33 -4.61 -9.29 24.01
CA ASN A 33 -3.50 -9.53 23.09
C ASN A 33 -3.94 -10.37 21.88
N GLU A 34 -4.71 -11.44 22.08
CA GLU A 34 -5.25 -12.25 20.97
C GLU A 34 -6.19 -11.43 20.08
N THR A 35 -7.08 -10.64 20.68
CA THR A 35 -8.00 -9.76 19.95
C THR A 35 -7.23 -8.70 19.15
N ALA A 36 -6.22 -8.08 19.76
CA ALA A 36 -5.36 -7.12 19.07
C ALA A 36 -4.58 -7.76 17.93
N ASN A 37 -4.07 -8.98 18.11
CA ASN A 37 -3.39 -9.73 17.06
C ASN A 37 -4.34 -10.05 15.89
N ASN A 38 -5.55 -10.54 16.18
CA ASN A 38 -6.57 -10.82 15.17
C ASN A 38 -6.98 -9.55 14.41
N ALA A 39 -7.15 -8.43 15.13
CA ALA A 39 -7.43 -7.14 14.52
C ALA A 39 -6.30 -6.68 13.58
N ASN A 40 -5.04 -6.87 13.97
CA ASN A 40 -3.89 -6.56 13.11
C ASN A 40 -3.88 -7.41 11.83
N ILE A 41 -4.17 -8.71 11.92
CA ILE A 41 -4.24 -9.61 10.75
C ILE A 41 -5.34 -9.16 9.79
N ILE A 42 -6.54 -8.86 10.32
CA ILE A 42 -7.66 -8.35 9.51
C ILE A 42 -7.31 -7.02 8.85
N SER A 43 -6.72 -6.10 9.61
CA SER A 43 -6.27 -4.80 9.10
C SER A 43 -5.23 -4.95 7.99
N SER A 44 -4.29 -5.89 8.11
CA SER A 44 -3.30 -6.19 7.06
C SER A 44 -3.98 -6.71 5.79
N GLY A 45 -4.94 -7.63 5.92
CA GLY A 45 -5.70 -8.14 4.78
C GLY A 45 -6.53 -7.06 4.08
N ALA A 46 -7.19 -6.18 4.84
CA ALA A 46 -7.92 -5.05 4.29
C ALA A 46 -7.00 -4.06 3.56
N LEU A 47 -5.81 -3.80 4.11
CA LEU A 47 -4.79 -2.96 3.48
C LEU A 47 -4.30 -3.54 2.15
N GLU A 48 -4.03 -4.85 2.10
CA GLU A 48 -3.65 -5.54 0.86
C GLU A 48 -4.73 -5.41 -0.22
N THR A 49 -6.00 -5.64 0.15
CA THR A 49 -7.13 -5.46 -0.77
C THR A 49 -7.20 -4.02 -1.29
N ALA A 50 -7.07 -3.02 -0.42
CA ALA A 50 -7.10 -1.62 -0.81
C ALA A 50 -5.94 -1.25 -1.77
N ILE A 51 -4.74 -1.81 -1.56
CA ILE A 51 -3.61 -1.64 -2.48
C ILE A 51 -3.93 -2.24 -3.84
N ASN A 52 -4.45 -3.47 -3.87
CA ASN A 52 -4.81 -4.15 -5.11
C ASN A 52 -5.88 -3.38 -5.89
N GLU A 53 -6.92 -2.90 -5.21
CA GLU A 53 -7.99 -2.10 -5.83
C GLU A 53 -7.45 -0.78 -6.37
N ARG A 54 -6.63 -0.07 -5.60
CA ARG A 54 -6.04 1.20 -6.03
C ARG A 54 -5.19 1.04 -7.29
N ILE A 55 -4.28 0.05 -7.31
CA ILE A 55 -3.43 -0.23 -8.46
C ILE A 55 -4.27 -0.67 -9.66
N SER A 56 -5.22 -1.57 -9.46
CA SER A 56 -6.11 -2.07 -10.53
C SER A 56 -6.93 -0.94 -11.17
N ASN A 57 -7.49 -0.05 -10.34
CA ASN A 57 -8.26 1.11 -10.81
C ASN A 57 -7.37 2.11 -11.56
N ALA A 58 -6.16 2.39 -11.07
CA ALA A 58 -5.24 3.28 -11.76
C ALA A 58 -4.84 2.72 -13.14
N LYS A 59 -4.49 1.43 -13.21
CA LYS A 59 -4.21 0.71 -14.48
C LYS A 59 -5.39 0.77 -15.44
N LYS A 60 -6.61 0.60 -14.93
CA LYS A 60 -7.84 0.71 -15.73
C LYS A 60 -7.97 2.12 -16.32
N ASN A 61 -7.80 3.17 -15.52
CA ASN A 61 -7.87 4.55 -15.97
C ASN A 61 -6.79 4.89 -17.00
N THR A 62 -5.56 4.40 -16.83
CA THR A 62 -4.47 4.55 -17.82
C THR A 62 -4.82 3.88 -19.15
N ARG A 63 -5.41 2.67 -19.11
CA ARG A 63 -5.82 1.97 -20.34
C ARG A 63 -6.98 2.67 -21.04
N GLU A 64 -7.99 3.12 -20.30
CA GLU A 64 -9.14 3.83 -20.85
C GLU A 64 -8.73 5.18 -21.47
N SER A 65 -7.87 5.94 -20.79
CA SER A 65 -7.34 7.21 -21.34
C SER A 65 -6.47 6.98 -22.58
N SER A 66 -5.65 5.92 -22.60
CA SER A 66 -4.87 5.51 -23.79
C SER A 66 -5.78 5.16 -24.97
N TYR A 67 -6.82 4.35 -24.74
CA TYR A 67 -7.80 3.99 -25.77
C TYR A 67 -8.49 5.23 -26.37
N ASN A 68 -8.94 6.16 -25.52
CA ASN A 68 -9.55 7.41 -25.95
C ASN A 68 -8.60 8.28 -26.79
N LEU A 69 -7.33 8.36 -26.37
CA LEU A 69 -6.31 9.12 -27.10
C LEU A 69 -6.02 8.49 -28.48
N ILE A 70 -5.84 7.18 -28.55
CA ILE A 70 -5.57 6.44 -29.80
C ILE A 70 -6.74 6.60 -30.77
N ASN A 71 -7.98 6.40 -30.31
CA ASN A 71 -9.17 6.56 -31.14
C ASN A 71 -9.25 7.98 -31.72
N TYR A 72 -8.99 9.00 -30.90
CA TYR A 72 -9.05 10.37 -31.38
C TYR A 72 -7.94 10.67 -32.40
N ILE A 73 -6.72 10.16 -32.20
CA ILE A 73 -5.64 10.26 -33.18
C ILE A 73 -6.05 9.60 -34.51
N GLN A 74 -6.72 8.45 -34.45
CA GLN A 74 -7.21 7.74 -35.63
C GLN A 74 -8.28 8.55 -36.38
N GLU A 75 -9.25 9.12 -35.66
CA GLU A 75 -10.28 10.01 -36.24
C GLU A 75 -9.66 11.21 -36.97
N LEU A 76 -8.59 11.80 -36.41
CA LEU A 76 -7.89 12.93 -37.04
C LEU A 76 -7.20 12.52 -38.34
N LYS A 77 -6.57 11.33 -38.35
CA LYS A 77 -5.93 10.78 -39.56
C LYS A 77 -6.96 10.55 -40.67
N GLU A 78 -8.12 9.99 -40.34
CA GLU A 78 -9.19 9.72 -41.31
C GLU A 78 -9.79 11.01 -41.90
N ARG A 79 -9.84 12.08 -41.11
CA ARG A 79 -10.32 13.40 -41.56
C ARG A 79 -9.25 14.24 -42.25
N ASN A 80 -8.01 13.75 -42.33
CA ASN A 80 -6.86 14.45 -42.90
C ASN A 80 -6.59 15.82 -42.24
N ILE A 81 -6.92 15.96 -40.95
CA ILE A 81 -6.72 17.18 -40.16
C ILE A 81 -5.32 17.12 -39.56
N ASN A 82 -4.34 17.69 -40.25
CA ASN A 82 -2.92 17.61 -39.86
C ASN A 82 -2.31 18.96 -39.41
N SER A 83 -3.06 20.07 -39.40
CA SER A 83 -2.45 21.41 -39.41
C SER A 83 -2.98 22.44 -38.39
N GLU A 84 -4.00 22.13 -37.59
CA GLU A 84 -4.53 23.07 -36.59
C GLU A 84 -4.19 22.63 -35.15
N PRO A 85 -3.90 23.56 -34.22
CA PRO A 85 -3.83 23.28 -32.79
C PRO A 85 -5.13 22.59 -32.35
N ASN A 86 -5.01 21.32 -31.97
CA ASN A 86 -6.16 20.53 -31.56
C ASN A 86 -6.21 20.47 -30.04
N GLU A 87 -6.98 21.38 -29.45
CA GLU A 87 -7.15 21.49 -27.99
C GLU A 87 -7.59 20.17 -27.36
N LYS A 88 -8.47 19.41 -28.04
CA LYS A 88 -8.93 18.10 -27.56
C LYS A 88 -7.80 17.07 -27.54
N LEU A 89 -6.94 17.06 -28.56
CA LEU A 89 -5.77 16.18 -28.61
C LEU A 89 -4.78 16.51 -27.49
N GLU A 90 -4.49 17.79 -27.28
CA GLU A 90 -3.61 18.22 -26.19
C GLU A 90 -4.19 17.87 -24.82
N TYR A 91 -5.49 18.09 -24.62
CA TYR A 91 -6.19 17.68 -23.42
C TYR A 91 -6.08 16.18 -23.18
N LEU A 92 -6.36 15.34 -24.19
CA LEU A 92 -6.27 13.88 -24.06
C LEU A 92 -4.85 13.40 -23.75
N LYS A 93 -3.82 14.03 -24.34
CA LYS A 93 -2.41 13.76 -24.00
C LYS A 93 -2.10 14.09 -22.54
N ARG A 94 -2.51 15.28 -22.07
CA ARG A 94 -2.32 15.69 -20.67
C ARG A 94 -3.06 14.77 -19.70
N PHE A 95 -4.29 14.39 -20.05
CA PHE A 95 -5.10 13.47 -19.24
C PHE A 95 -4.46 12.09 -19.16
N TYR A 96 -4.01 11.52 -20.29
CA TYR A 96 -3.29 10.25 -20.30
C TYR A 96 -2.01 10.29 -19.44
N ASN A 97 -1.23 11.37 -19.54
CA ASN A 97 -0.04 11.55 -18.71
C ASN A 97 -0.40 11.64 -17.21
N ALA A 98 -1.50 12.30 -16.85
CA ALA A 98 -1.96 12.35 -15.47
C ALA A 98 -2.36 10.96 -14.95
N CYS A 99 -3.03 10.12 -15.77
CA CYS A 99 -3.35 8.74 -15.40
C CYS A 99 -2.09 7.89 -15.19
N ILE A 100 -1.07 8.03 -16.05
CA ILE A 100 0.23 7.37 -15.84
C ILE A 100 0.83 7.79 -14.50
N GLU A 101 0.85 9.09 -14.18
CA GLU A 101 1.39 9.56 -12.91
C GLU A 101 0.60 9.03 -11.70
N GLU A 102 -0.72 8.94 -11.79
CA GLU A 102 -1.55 8.34 -10.77
C GLU A 102 -1.24 6.85 -10.57
N GLU A 103 -1.04 6.10 -11.65
CA GLU A 103 -0.64 4.69 -11.61
C GLU A 103 0.73 4.53 -10.93
N LEU A 104 1.73 5.32 -11.33
CA LEU A 104 3.06 5.30 -10.71
C LEU A 104 3.00 5.68 -9.22
N ASN A 105 2.18 6.66 -8.85
CA ASN A 105 1.97 7.03 -7.45
C ASN A 105 1.28 5.93 -6.63
N ALA A 106 0.41 5.12 -7.24
CA ALA A 106 -0.20 3.97 -6.58
C ALA A 106 0.84 2.89 -6.27
N TYR A 107 1.72 2.58 -7.23
CA TYR A 107 2.84 1.65 -6.99
C TYR A 107 3.85 2.19 -5.98
N GLU A 108 4.19 3.48 -6.02
CA GLU A 108 5.13 4.10 -5.08
C GLU A 108 4.63 4.00 -3.64
N ASP A 109 3.35 4.30 -3.42
CA ASP A 109 2.72 4.16 -2.12
C ASP A 109 2.67 2.69 -1.65
N ALA A 110 2.36 1.76 -2.55
CA ALA A 110 2.36 0.33 -2.25
C ALA A 110 3.76 -0.18 -1.89
N CYS A 111 4.79 0.21 -2.65
CA CYS A 111 6.18 -0.13 -2.37
C CYS A 111 6.67 0.50 -1.05
N GLY A 112 6.23 1.72 -0.72
CA GLY A 112 6.51 2.34 0.57
C GLY A 112 5.94 1.52 1.74
N LYS A 113 4.69 1.06 1.63
CA LYS A 113 4.07 0.18 2.63
C LYS A 113 4.78 -1.17 2.76
N TYR A 114 5.28 -1.72 1.65
CA TYR A 114 6.13 -2.92 1.65
C TYR A 114 7.43 -2.71 2.42
N ILE A 115 8.16 -1.62 2.11
CA ILE A 115 9.42 -1.27 2.79
C ILE A 115 9.20 -1.08 4.29
N ASP A 116 8.09 -0.46 4.68
CA ASP A 116 7.69 -0.25 6.07
C ASP A 116 7.19 -1.53 6.77
N LYS A 117 7.12 -2.68 6.07
CA LYS A 117 6.59 -3.96 6.57
C LYS A 117 5.15 -3.87 7.09
N LYS A 118 4.34 -3.00 6.48
CA LYS A 118 2.91 -2.81 6.81
C LYS A 118 2.00 -3.83 6.12
N VAL A 119 2.55 -4.62 5.20
CA VAL A 119 1.87 -5.67 4.44
C VAL A 119 2.66 -6.97 4.54
N ASP A 120 2.05 -8.11 4.20
CA ASP A 120 2.81 -9.36 4.08
C ASP A 120 3.84 -9.27 2.94
N VAL A 121 5.11 -9.20 3.32
CA VAL A 121 6.25 -9.03 2.40
C VAL A 121 6.32 -10.17 1.37
N HIS A 122 6.06 -11.41 1.78
CA HIS A 122 6.18 -12.55 0.89
C HIS A 122 5.06 -12.57 -0.14
N ARG A 123 3.82 -12.34 0.31
CA ARG A 123 2.66 -12.24 -0.56
C ARG A 123 2.75 -11.03 -1.48
N PHE A 124 3.16 -9.87 -0.99
CA PHE A 124 3.34 -8.67 -1.80
C PHE A 124 4.33 -8.91 -2.94
N LYS A 125 5.51 -9.47 -2.64
CA LYS A 125 6.50 -9.83 -3.67
C LYS A 125 5.90 -10.81 -4.67
N LYS A 126 5.25 -11.89 -4.21
CA LYS A 126 4.61 -12.87 -5.09
C LYS A 126 3.60 -12.23 -6.06
N THR A 127 2.83 -11.25 -5.58
CA THR A 127 1.81 -10.56 -6.39
C THR A 127 2.42 -9.57 -7.38
N PHE A 128 3.35 -8.72 -6.94
CA PHE A 128 3.78 -7.54 -7.69
C PHE A 128 5.18 -7.63 -8.32
N HIS A 129 5.93 -8.72 -8.09
CA HIS A 129 7.30 -8.87 -8.60
C HIS A 129 7.42 -8.59 -10.10
N VAL A 130 6.63 -9.29 -10.90
CA VAL A 130 6.66 -9.15 -12.36
C VAL A 130 6.18 -7.76 -12.79
N GLU A 131 5.13 -7.24 -12.15
CA GLU A 131 4.57 -5.94 -12.51
C GLU A 131 5.55 -4.80 -12.24
N ILE A 132 6.23 -4.79 -11.09
CA ILE A 132 7.22 -3.78 -10.73
C ILE A 132 8.44 -3.88 -11.66
N ARG A 133 8.90 -5.10 -11.99
CA ARG A 133 9.99 -5.29 -12.95
C ARG A 133 9.64 -4.69 -14.31
N GLN A 134 8.47 -5.04 -14.84
CA GLN A 134 7.98 -4.52 -16.12
C GLN A 134 7.77 -3.01 -16.08
N LEU A 135 7.38 -2.43 -14.94
CA LEU A 135 7.17 -1.00 -14.80
C LEU A 135 8.48 -0.21 -14.93
N VAL A 136 9.55 -0.69 -14.26
CA VAL A 136 10.87 -0.03 -14.25
C VAL A 136 11.64 -0.27 -15.55
N GLU A 137 11.54 -1.46 -16.13
CA GLU A 137 12.24 -1.83 -17.37
C GLU A 137 11.53 -1.33 -18.65
N ASN A 138 10.34 -0.71 -18.52
CA ASN A 138 9.62 -0.19 -19.68
C ASN A 138 10.31 1.06 -20.24
N ASP A 139 10.74 0.97 -21.51
CA ASP A 139 11.37 2.07 -22.24
C ASP A 139 10.53 3.36 -22.24
N GLN A 140 9.20 3.26 -22.23
CA GLN A 140 8.30 4.41 -22.19
C GLN A 140 8.43 5.21 -20.88
N TYR A 141 8.82 4.55 -19.78
CA TYR A 141 8.92 5.16 -18.46
C TYR A 141 10.36 5.38 -18.01
N LYS A 142 11.34 5.15 -18.89
CA LYS A 142 12.77 5.24 -18.56
C LYS A 142 13.15 6.58 -17.93
N GLU A 143 12.61 7.68 -18.44
CA GLU A 143 12.85 9.02 -17.88
C GLU A 143 12.23 9.23 -16.48
N LYS A 144 11.15 8.50 -16.16
CA LYS A 144 10.51 8.57 -14.84
C LYS A 144 11.28 7.79 -13.78
N PHE A 145 12.17 6.87 -14.19
CA PHE A 145 12.91 5.94 -13.30
C PHE A 145 14.42 6.16 -13.29
N ASP A 146 14.88 7.36 -13.66
CA ASP A 146 16.28 7.71 -13.47
C ASP A 146 16.71 7.58 -12.00
N SER A 147 17.78 6.83 -11.76
CA SER A 147 18.22 6.48 -10.40
C SER A 147 18.60 7.69 -9.52
N THR A 148 18.93 8.83 -10.12
CA THR A 148 19.41 10.02 -9.40
C THR A 148 18.32 11.07 -9.20
N THR A 149 17.36 11.15 -10.12
CA THR A 149 16.36 12.23 -10.16
C THR A 149 14.93 11.74 -9.98
N SER A 150 14.67 10.43 -10.01
CA SER A 150 13.31 9.91 -9.88
C SER A 150 12.67 10.24 -8.54
N ARG A 151 11.39 10.62 -8.61
CA ARG A 151 10.51 10.77 -7.44
C ARG A 151 9.97 9.44 -6.92
N TYR A 152 10.09 8.35 -7.69
CA TYR A 152 9.53 7.03 -7.39
C TYR A 152 10.58 6.13 -6.72
N LYS A 153 11.06 6.59 -5.56
CA LYS A 153 12.21 5.99 -4.87
C LYS A 153 11.87 4.65 -4.23
N ALA A 154 10.63 4.49 -3.74
CA ALA A 154 10.19 3.23 -3.16
C ALA A 154 10.12 2.14 -4.22
N ILE A 155 9.58 2.43 -5.41
CA ILE A 155 9.58 1.49 -6.55
C ILE A 155 11.01 1.05 -6.88
N LEU A 156 11.92 2.01 -7.06
CA LEU A 156 13.32 1.71 -7.41
C LEU A 156 14.03 0.89 -6.32
N LYS A 157 13.77 1.18 -5.05
CA LYS A 157 14.33 0.42 -3.93
C LYS A 157 13.83 -1.03 -3.93
N VAL A 158 12.52 -1.23 -4.10
CA VAL A 158 11.91 -2.56 -4.15
C VAL A 158 12.41 -3.35 -5.37
N TYR A 159 12.46 -2.71 -6.54
CA TYR A 159 13.04 -3.31 -7.75
C TYR A 159 14.49 -3.76 -7.51
N SER A 160 15.33 -2.87 -6.98
CA SER A 160 16.71 -3.21 -6.65
C SER A 160 16.81 -4.34 -5.64
N GLU A 161 15.97 -4.36 -4.61
CA GLU A 161 15.96 -5.45 -3.62
C GLU A 161 15.63 -6.80 -4.25
N TRP A 162 14.76 -6.82 -5.26
CA TRP A 162 14.27 -8.06 -5.86
C TRP A 162 15.13 -8.58 -7.00
N GLU A 163 15.71 -7.69 -7.81
CA GLU A 163 16.50 -8.04 -8.98
C GLU A 163 18.02 -8.07 -8.68
N ASN A 164 18.52 -7.26 -7.73
CA ASN A 164 19.94 -7.27 -7.35
C ASN A 164 20.23 -8.26 -6.19
N LEU A 165 19.74 -9.48 -6.27
CA LEU A 165 19.99 -10.54 -5.27
C LEU A 165 21.45 -11.06 -5.24
N GLU A 166 22.38 -10.44 -6.00
CA GLU A 166 23.82 -10.76 -6.04
C GLU A 166 24.70 -9.72 -5.28
N ARG A 167 24.46 -9.51 -3.98
CA ARG A 167 25.46 -8.88 -3.10
C ARG A 167 25.69 -9.67 -1.83
#